data_AF-A0A2H1VUP7-F1
#
_entry.id   AF-A0A2H1VUP7-F1
#
_cell.length_a   1.000
_cell.length_b   1.000
_cell.length_c   1.000
_cell.angle_alpha   90.00
_cell.angle_beta   90.00
_cell.angle_gamma   90.00
#
_symmetry.space_group_name_H-M   'P 1'
#
loop_
_entity.id
_entity.type
_entity.pdbx_description
1 polymer ?
#
loop_
_entity_poly.entity_id
_entity_poly.type
_entity_poly.pdbx_seq_one_letter_code
_entity_poly.pdbx_strand_id
1 'polypeptide(L)'
;RGLPVVVVSVAGAYRGGKSFILDFFLRYLNAPRCDQQTGAWLGNEDEPLQGFHWRGGSERNTTGIHLWSEPIITTLETTGEKVAVLLMDTQGTFDTETTIGQNSTIFALSTLISSVQIYNLTGNIKEDDLQHLQVA
;
A
#
# COMPACT_ATOMS: atom_id res chain seq x y z
N ARG A 1 -2.31 18.65 -20.82
CA ARG A 1 -2.62 17.19 -20.88
C ARG A 1 -2.28 16.59 -19.53
N GLY A 2 -3.12 15.74 -18.96
CA GLY A 2 -2.86 15.09 -17.68
C GLY A 2 -1.83 13.98 -17.79
N LEU A 3 -1.22 13.60 -16.66
CA LEU A 3 -0.37 12.41 -16.58
C LEU A 3 -1.25 11.17 -16.34
N PRO A 4 -0.94 10.01 -16.95
CA PRO A 4 -1.53 8.73 -16.55
C PRO A 4 -1.26 8.46 -15.07
N VAL A 5 -2.21 7.80 -14.41
CA VAL A 5 -2.13 7.51 -12.97
C VAL A 5 -1.92 6.03 -12.75
N VAL A 6 -0.97 5.69 -11.88
CA VAL A 6 -0.74 4.34 -11.36
C VAL A 6 -1.13 4.35 -9.89
N VAL A 7 -2.06 3.49 -9.50
CA VAL A 7 -2.52 3.35 -8.12
C VAL A 7 -2.02 2.02 -7.58
N VAL A 8 -1.15 2.08 -6.57
CA VAL A 8 -0.63 0.91 -5.85
C VAL A 8 -1.33 0.82 -4.51
N SER A 9 -2.12 -0.24 -4.33
CA SER A 9 -2.90 -0.49 -3.12
C SER A 9 -2.30 -1.64 -2.33
N VAL A 10 -2.27 -1.50 -1.00
CA VAL A 10 -1.96 -2.60 -0.09
C VAL A 10 -3.19 -2.89 0.78
N ALA A 11 -3.71 -4.11 0.70
CA ALA A 11 -4.85 -4.58 1.47
C ALA A 11 -4.56 -5.92 2.13
N GLY A 12 -5.31 -6.25 3.18
CA GLY A 12 -5.09 -7.47 3.97
C GLY A 12 -5.37 -7.26 5.45
N ALA A 13 -5.09 -8.28 6.25
CA ALA A 13 -5.48 -8.31 7.66
C ALA A 13 -4.96 -7.11 8.48
N TYR A 14 -5.71 -6.77 9.53
CA TYR A 14 -5.29 -5.79 10.52
C TYR A 14 -3.94 -6.19 11.16
N ARG A 15 -3.07 -5.20 11.37
CA ARG A 15 -1.68 -5.34 11.84
C ARG A 15 -0.74 -6.20 11.00
N GLY A 16 -1.06 -6.44 9.73
CA GLY A 16 -0.13 -7.11 8.82
C GLY A 16 1.09 -6.30 8.37
N GLY A 17 1.28 -5.06 8.84
CA GLY A 17 2.40 -4.20 8.40
C GLY A 17 2.19 -3.46 7.07
N LYS A 18 0.94 -3.22 6.66
CA LYS A 18 0.59 -2.56 5.38
C LYS A 18 1.16 -1.14 5.25
N SER A 19 0.89 -0.27 6.23
CA SER A 19 1.41 1.10 6.24
C SER A 19 2.95 1.11 6.32
N PHE A 20 3.54 0.14 7.02
CA PHE A 20 4.99 0.00 7.12
C PHE A 20 5.65 -0.32 5.77
N ILE A 21 5.11 -1.27 4.99
CA ILE A 21 5.65 -1.54 3.65
C ILE A 21 5.41 -0.37 2.68
N LEU A 22 4.28 0.33 2.81
CA LEU A 22 3.98 1.52 2.01
C LEU A 22 4.96 2.66 2.24
N ASP A 23 5.45 2.85 3.47
CA ASP A 23 6.46 3.86 3.73
C ASP A 23 7.81 3.54 3.08
N PHE A 24 8.17 2.26 2.94
CA PHE A 24 9.33 1.89 2.12
C PHE A 24 9.11 2.21 0.64
N PHE A 25 7.89 2.04 0.13
CA PHE A 25 7.58 2.46 -1.24
C PHE A 25 7.67 3.99 -1.37
N LEU A 26 7.20 4.75 -0.38
CA LEU A 26 7.38 6.21 -0.34
C LEU A 26 8.86 6.56 -0.40
N ARG A 27 9.69 5.93 0.43
CA ARG A 27 11.14 6.18 0.46
C ARG A 27 11.79 5.83 -0.89
N TYR A 28 11.50 4.67 -1.46
CA TYR A 28 12.00 4.26 -2.77
C TYR A 28 11.61 5.23 -3.88
N LEU A 29 10.31 5.56 -3.97
CA LEU A 29 9.77 6.38 -5.06
C LEU A 29 10.26 7.84 -5.00
N ASN A 30 10.59 8.35 -3.81
CA ASN A 30 11.17 9.69 -3.64
C ASN A 30 12.70 9.71 -3.74
N ALA A 31 13.37 8.55 -3.73
CA ALA A 31 14.81 8.49 -3.85
C ALA A 31 15.30 8.85 -5.27
N PRO A 32 16.50 9.44 -5.40
CA PRO A 32 17.15 9.62 -6.69
C PRO A 32 17.28 8.30 -7.46
N ARG A 33 17.24 8.38 -8.80
CA ARG A 33 17.34 7.19 -9.66
C ARG A 33 18.62 6.39 -9.48
N CYS A 34 19.74 7.06 -9.23
CA CYS A 34 21.00 6.40 -8.91
C CYS A 34 20.91 5.56 -7.62
N ASP A 35 20.15 6.04 -6.64
CA ASP A 35 20.02 5.39 -5.33
C ASP A 35 19.05 4.20 -5.41
N GLN A 36 18.02 4.31 -6.24
CA GLN A 36 17.10 3.20 -6.56
C GLN A 36 17.84 2.01 -7.19
N GLN A 37 18.80 2.26 -8.06
CA GLN A 37 19.57 1.23 -8.77
C GLN A 37 20.68 0.60 -7.91
N THR A 38 21.27 1.38 -7.00
CA THR A 38 22.36 0.92 -6.12
C THR A 38 21.86 0.29 -4.82
N GLY A 39 20.58 0.50 -4.47
CA GLY A 39 20.00 0.08 -3.20
C GLY A 39 20.18 1.09 -2.07
N ALA A 40 20.91 2.19 -2.30
CA ALA A 40 21.14 3.25 -1.32
C ALA A 40 19.85 3.95 -0.86
N TRP A 41 18.76 3.84 -1.64
CA TRP A 41 17.44 4.38 -1.31
C TRP A 41 16.88 3.88 0.03
N LEU A 42 17.34 2.74 0.54
CA LEU A 42 16.82 2.15 1.78
C LEU A 42 17.06 3.06 3.00
N GLY A 43 18.06 3.94 2.92
CA GLY A 43 18.50 4.81 4.00
C GLY A 43 19.44 4.09 4.98
N ASN A 44 19.87 4.82 6.00
CA ASN A 44 20.71 4.26 7.07
C ASN A 44 19.87 3.45 8.06
N GLU A 45 20.50 2.53 8.79
CA GLU A 45 19.81 1.72 9.83
C GLU A 45 19.14 2.57 10.91
N ASP A 46 19.74 3.72 11.25
CA ASP A 46 19.23 4.65 12.25
C ASP A 46 18.20 5.66 11.69
N GLU A 47 17.91 5.63 10.39
CA GLU A 47 17.03 6.62 9.76
C GLU A 47 15.55 6.23 9.92
N PRO A 48 14.76 7.01 10.70
CA PRO A 48 13.38 6.65 10.97
C PRO A 48 12.55 6.68 9.69
N LEU A 49 11.71 5.66 9.53
CA LEU A 49 10.78 5.57 8.42
C LEU A 49 9.62 6.56 8.62
N GLN A 50 9.37 7.40 7.62
CA GLN A 50 8.33 8.44 7.64
C GLN A 50 7.37 8.23 6.47
N GLY A 51 6.10 8.61 6.66
CA GLY A 51 5.09 8.47 5.63
C GLY A 51 3.69 8.36 6.21
N PHE A 52 2.98 7.30 5.85
CA PHE A 52 1.69 6.94 6.42
C PHE A 52 1.78 6.85 7.94
N HIS A 53 0.69 7.19 8.62
CA HIS A 53 0.69 7.03 10.07
C HIS A 53 0.74 5.54 10.43
N TRP A 54 1.81 5.11 11.09
CA TRP A 54 1.95 3.76 11.65
C TRP A 54 2.48 3.82 13.08
N ARG A 55 2.04 2.88 13.93
CA ARG A 55 2.55 2.70 15.30
C ARG A 55 2.55 1.21 15.64
N GLY A 56 3.53 0.77 16.42
CA GLY A 56 3.44 -0.51 17.13
C GLY A 56 2.43 -0.40 18.28
N GLY A 57 1.55 -1.38 18.46
CA GLY A 57 0.54 -1.35 19.51
C GLY A 57 -0.70 -2.19 19.22
N SER A 58 -1.65 -2.21 20.17
CA SER A 58 -2.87 -3.00 20.09
C SER A 58 -4.05 -2.35 19.36
N GLU A 59 -3.94 -1.07 19.07
CA GLU A 59 -5.07 -0.26 18.61
C GLU A 59 -4.99 0.07 17.13
N ARG A 60 -6.18 0.27 16.57
CA ARG A 60 -6.41 0.48 15.14
C ARG A 60 -5.82 1.83 14.70
N ASN A 61 -5.21 1.87 13.52
CA ASN A 61 -4.60 3.10 13.00
C ASN A 61 -5.27 3.63 11.73
N THR A 62 -5.55 2.77 10.74
CA THR A 62 -6.12 3.16 9.43
C THR A 62 -7.62 2.84 9.37
N THR A 63 -8.45 3.81 8.97
CA THR A 63 -9.92 3.66 8.83
C THR A 63 -10.37 3.91 7.39
N GLY A 64 -11.02 2.95 6.75
CA GLY A 64 -11.42 3.10 5.34
C GLY A 64 -10.25 2.99 4.36
N ILE A 65 -10.13 3.94 3.44
CA ILE A 65 -9.10 3.99 2.39
C ILE A 65 -8.34 5.31 2.52
N HIS A 66 -7.01 5.25 2.56
CA HIS A 66 -6.14 6.41 2.66
C HIS A 66 -5.20 6.46 1.46
N LEU A 67 -5.26 7.55 0.70
CA LEU A 67 -4.31 7.85 -0.36
C LEU A 67 -3.22 8.77 0.17
N TRP A 68 -1.98 8.55 -0.28
CA TRP A 68 -0.91 9.51 -0.05
C TRP A 68 -1.28 10.85 -0.72
N SER A 69 -1.10 11.95 0.01
CA SER A 69 -1.60 13.27 -0.39
C SER A 69 -0.87 13.86 -1.59
N GLU A 70 0.37 13.44 -1.84
CA GLU A 70 1.22 13.99 -2.90
C GLU A 70 1.50 12.91 -3.96
N PRO A 71 0.94 13.03 -5.18
CA PRO A 71 1.26 12.09 -6.26
C PRO A 71 2.75 12.12 -6.59
N ILE A 72 3.39 10.96 -6.61
CA ILE A 72 4.82 10.85 -6.89
C ILE A 72 5.01 10.72 -8.39
N ILE A 73 5.65 11.72 -8.99
CA ILE A 73 5.83 11.78 -10.43
C ILE A 73 7.10 11.04 -10.81
N THR A 74 6.98 10.01 -11.66
CA THR A 74 8.11 9.17 -12.06
C THR A 74 8.04 8.80 -13.53
N THR A 75 9.15 8.30 -14.08
CA THR A 75 9.23 7.82 -15.47
C THR A 75 9.32 6.30 -15.50
N LEU A 76 8.45 5.64 -16.24
CA LEU A 76 8.52 4.19 -16.41
C LEU A 76 9.78 3.81 -17.20
N GLU A 77 10.60 2.91 -16.67
CA GLU A 77 11.88 2.56 -17.30
C GLU A 77 11.69 1.81 -18.62
N THR A 78 10.64 1.00 -18.71
CA THR A 78 10.35 0.17 -19.88
C THR A 78 9.80 0.97 -21.06
N THR A 79 9.03 2.03 -20.80
CA THR A 79 8.33 2.80 -21.85
C THR A 79 8.81 4.24 -22.00
N GLY A 80 9.55 4.77 -21.02
CA GLY A 80 9.94 6.19 -20.96
C GLY A 80 8.78 7.15 -20.65
N GLU A 81 7.59 6.62 -20.34
CA GLU A 81 6.40 7.43 -20.08
C GLU A 81 6.41 8.03 -18.67
N LYS A 82 6.04 9.31 -18.56
CA LYS A 82 5.90 10.00 -17.28
C LYS A 82 4.51 9.74 -16.69
N VAL A 83 4.48 9.23 -15.46
CA VAL A 83 3.24 8.84 -14.76
C VAL A 83 3.18 9.47 -13.37
N ALA A 84 1.97 9.58 -12.83
CA ALA A 84 1.72 9.95 -11.44
C ALA A 84 1.40 8.68 -10.62
N VAL A 85 2.22 8.36 -9.63
CA VAL A 85 2.01 7.22 -8.74
C VAL A 85 1.29 7.67 -7.48
N LEU A 86 0.18 7.00 -7.16
CA LEU A 86 -0.57 7.13 -5.92
C LEU A 86 -0.43 5.86 -5.11
N LEU A 87 -0.07 6.01 -3.84
CA LEU A 87 -0.05 4.92 -2.87
C LEU A 87 -1.33 4.92 -2.05
N MET A 88 -1.94 3.75 -1.92
CA MET A 88 -3.20 3.55 -1.21
C MET A 88 -2.99 2.55 -0.05
N ASP A 89 -3.12 3.05 1.17
CA ASP A 89 -3.26 2.24 2.37
C ASP A 89 -4.74 1.94 2.60
N THR A 90 -5.05 0.71 3.00
CA THR A 90 -6.42 0.32 3.30
C THR A 90 -6.52 -0.15 4.74
N GLN A 91 -7.71 0.01 5.31
CA GLN A 91 -8.03 -0.56 6.59
C GLN A 91 -7.76 -2.07 6.60
N GLY A 92 -7.21 -2.54 7.72
CA GLY A 92 -7.08 -3.97 7.95
C GLY A 92 -8.42 -4.67 8.11
N THR A 93 -8.60 -5.76 7.38
CA THR A 93 -9.74 -6.66 7.59
C THR A 93 -9.60 -7.40 8.92
N PHE A 94 -10.74 -7.83 9.51
CA PHE A 94 -10.82 -8.63 10.75
C PHE A 94 -10.43 -7.91 12.06
N ASP A 95 -10.66 -6.60 12.16
CA ASP A 95 -10.71 -5.96 13.47
C ASP A 95 -12.03 -6.29 14.21
N THR A 96 -12.08 -6.04 15.52
CA THR A 96 -13.26 -6.35 16.35
C THR A 96 -14.44 -5.39 16.13
N GLU A 97 -14.28 -4.37 15.28
CA GLU A 97 -15.22 -3.27 15.14
C GLU A 97 -15.91 -3.23 13.76
N THR A 98 -15.31 -3.82 12.71
CA THR A 98 -15.91 -3.86 11.37
C THR A 98 -16.58 -5.16 11.00
N THR A 99 -17.75 -5.02 10.38
CA THR A 99 -18.48 -6.13 9.78
C THR A 99 -17.74 -6.71 8.57
N ILE A 100 -17.97 -8.00 8.29
CA ILE A 100 -17.44 -8.67 7.10
C ILE A 100 -17.82 -7.90 5.82
N GLY A 101 -19.07 -7.40 5.74
CA GLY A 101 -19.53 -6.64 4.58
C GLY A 101 -18.80 -5.31 4.36
N GLN A 102 -18.44 -4.59 5.42
CA GLN A 102 -17.62 -3.37 5.30
C GLN A 102 -16.20 -3.67 4.84
N ASN A 103 -15.60 -4.76 5.36
CA ASN A 103 -14.27 -5.20 4.96
C ASN A 103 -14.24 -5.64 3.49
N SER A 104 -15.25 -6.40 3.03
CA SER A 104 -15.41 -6.74 1.61
C SER A 104 -15.58 -5.49 0.74
N THR A 105 -16.34 -4.49 1.20
CA THR A 105 -16.54 -3.24 0.44
C THR A 105 -15.23 -2.47 0.26
N ILE A 106 -14.44 -2.32 1.34
CA ILE A 106 -13.14 -1.62 1.28
C ILE A 106 -12.19 -2.35 0.34
N PHE A 107 -12.12 -3.68 0.45
CA PHE A 107 -11.24 -4.50 -0.37
C PHE A 107 -11.65 -4.50 -1.86
N ALA A 108 -12.95 -4.61 -2.16
CA ALA A 108 -13.46 -4.55 -3.53
C ALA A 108 -13.19 -3.16 -4.15
N LEU A 109 -13.49 -2.08 -3.43
CA LEU A 109 -13.24 -0.72 -3.91
C LEU A 109 -11.74 -0.46 -4.13
N SER A 110 -10.87 -0.87 -3.18
CA SER A 110 -9.42 -0.69 -3.36
C SER A 110 -8.92 -1.46 -4.57
N THR A 111 -9.41 -2.68 -4.78
CA THR A 111 -9.04 -3.52 -5.92
C THR A 111 -9.47 -2.90 -7.23
N LEU A 112 -10.73 -2.46 -7.34
CA LEU A 112 -11.29 -1.86 -8.56
C LEU A 112 -10.61 -0.54 -8.95
N ILE A 113 -10.16 0.25 -7.98
CA ILE A 113 -9.50 1.54 -8.21
C ILE A 113 -8.00 1.36 -8.46
N SER A 114 -7.39 0.32 -7.89
CA SER A 114 -5.95 0.08 -8.02
C SER A 114 -5.58 -0.47 -9.40
N SER A 115 -4.43 -0.02 -9.92
CA SER A 115 -3.77 -0.70 -11.04
C SER A 115 -2.93 -1.89 -10.56
N VAL A 116 -2.49 -1.84 -9.30
CA VAL A 116 -1.75 -2.91 -8.63
C VAL A 116 -2.32 -3.09 -7.23
N GLN A 117 -2.88 -4.27 -6.95
CA GLN A 117 -3.36 -4.66 -5.63
C GLN A 117 -2.38 -5.64 -4.99
N ILE A 118 -1.76 -5.23 -3.89
CA ILE A 118 -0.92 -6.08 -3.05
C ILE A 118 -1.82 -6.63 -1.95
N TYR A 119 -1.97 -7.95 -1.91
CA TYR A 119 -2.69 -8.64 -0.85
C TYR A 119 -1.71 -9.17 0.20
N ASN A 120 -1.66 -8.48 1.33
CA ASN A 120 -0.69 -8.67 2.40
C ASN A 120 -1.21 -9.68 3.44
N LEU A 121 -0.68 -10.88 3.39
CA LEU A 121 -1.02 -12.01 4.25
C LEU A 121 0.13 -12.34 5.21
N THR A 122 -0.20 -12.84 6.40
CA THR A 122 0.79 -13.24 7.41
C THR A 122 0.90 -14.75 7.48
N GLY A 123 2.11 -15.28 7.35
CA GLY A 123 2.35 -16.73 7.35
C GLY A 123 2.07 -17.33 5.98
N ASN A 124 1.12 -18.26 5.91
CA ASN A 124 0.78 -18.98 4.69
C ASN A 124 -0.51 -18.44 4.07
N ILE A 125 -0.66 -18.64 2.76
CA ILE A 125 -1.94 -18.46 2.07
C ILE A 125 -2.86 -19.60 2.49
N LYS A 126 -3.99 -19.28 3.09
CA LYS A 126 -4.99 -20.25 3.54
C LYS A 126 -6.23 -20.20 2.65
N GLU A 127 -7.10 -21.19 2.81
CA GLU A 127 -8.34 -21.28 2.02
C GLU A 127 -9.32 -20.15 2.32
N ASP A 128 -9.40 -19.71 3.58
CA ASP A 128 -10.17 -18.53 3.98
C ASP A 128 -9.68 -17.26 3.27
N ASP A 129 -8.36 -17.06 3.14
CA ASP A 129 -7.81 -15.92 2.39
C ASP A 129 -8.27 -15.91 0.92
N LEU A 130 -8.39 -17.08 0.30
CA LEU A 130 -8.86 -17.24 -1.08
C LEU A 130 -10.37 -17.03 -1.20
N GLN A 131 -11.15 -17.46 -0.20
CA GLN A 131 -12.59 -17.19 -0.15
C GLN A 131 -12.86 -15.68 -0.02
N HIS A 132 -12.03 -14.95 0.74
CA HIS A 132 -12.13 -13.50 0.83
C HIS A 132 -11.81 -12.80 -0.50
N LEU A 133 -10.89 -13.34 -1.30
CA LEU A 133 -10.61 -12.88 -2.67
C LEU A 133 -11.78 -13.18 -3.62
N GLN A 134 -12.46 -14.31 -3.46
CA GLN A 134 -13.56 -14.73 -4.35
C GLN A 134 -14.84 -13.90 -4.15
N VAL A 135 -15.06 -13.40 -2.93
CA VAL A 135 -16.24 -12.58 -2.59
C VAL A 135 -16.05 -11.10 -2.95
N ALA A 136 -14.84 -10.71 -3.35
CA ALA A 136 -14.46 -9.35 -3.75
C ALA A 136 -14.83 -9.02 -5.20
#